data_AF-A0A135V2I7-F1
#
_entry.id   AF-A0A135V2I7-F1
#
_cell.length_a   1.000
_cell.length_b   1.000
_cell.length_c   1.000
_cell.angle_alpha   90.00
_cell.angle_beta   90.00
_cell.angle_gamma   90.00
#
_symmetry.space_group_name_H-M   'P 1'
#
loop_
_entity.id
_entity.type
_entity.pdbx_description
1 polymer ?
#
loop_
_entity_poly.entity_id
_entity_poly.type
_entity_poly.pdbx_seq_one_letter_code
_entity_poly.pdbx_strand_id
1 'polypeptide(L)'
;MPFTKFAELPAELRLKVWNEAAAGPSIHIFDVCFPSWRGTDRSRRAFQSTDGNISEDNHAKWTKYRECVFLDALETGPAELARQTRIARHMHNPSVYKQRQTMRLVCSEASAAVERRLKGWSMNSVYLPGRNQRIHYDNEEDVLLLRFGDGSALTDLSHGVLFGEFEASGVNNLTEVLEGPWSAEMAETLRDARLIALDIAETWTPATVGAVMFEEVAYLACCVQRGLRVLYLVDHCHGRCTRCKKQDITSSQLQTRGELFDQLHSRDIDVARLRPADVVHGVGKTYREVFDLEGMGWSDEHPIYVFARVMDEMIRNQQADADTQDFKGIRVLLVEDDELEGVDNTTMMDCFPDGRSEEVANEVMNMSLRWSS
;
A
#
# COMPACT_ATOMS: atom_id res chain seq x y z
N MET A 1 -21.70 6.34 10.92
CA MET A 1 -22.07 7.77 11.12
C MET A 1 -20.78 8.52 11.41
N PRO A 2 -20.37 9.51 10.59
CA PRO A 2 -19.31 10.41 11.00
C PRO A 2 -19.73 11.03 12.34
N PHE A 3 -18.81 11.13 13.30
CA PHE A 3 -19.07 11.68 14.63
C PHE A 3 -19.32 13.19 14.49
N THR A 4 -20.48 13.58 13.94
CA THR A 4 -20.81 14.96 13.54
C THR A 4 -20.80 15.92 14.71
N LYS A 5 -21.01 15.40 15.92
CA LYS A 5 -20.92 16.13 17.19
C LYS A 5 -19.53 16.15 17.81
N PHE A 6 -18.50 15.65 17.12
CA PHE A 6 -17.13 15.62 17.67
C PHE A 6 -16.64 17.03 17.99
N ALA A 7 -16.95 17.98 17.11
CA ALA A 7 -16.65 19.39 17.31
C ALA A 7 -17.37 19.99 18.54
N GLU A 8 -18.50 19.42 18.94
CA GLU A 8 -19.29 19.86 20.08
C GLU A 8 -18.76 19.32 21.42
N LEU A 9 -17.80 18.38 21.39
CA LEU A 9 -17.19 17.85 22.61
C LEU A 9 -16.29 18.92 23.28
N PRO A 10 -16.22 18.93 24.62
CA PRO A 10 -15.21 19.68 25.37
C PRO A 10 -13.80 19.43 24.83
N ALA A 11 -12.96 20.46 24.83
CA ALA A 11 -11.61 20.41 24.26
C ALA A 11 -10.77 19.26 24.87
N GLU A 12 -10.95 18.97 26.15
CA GLU A 12 -10.27 17.89 26.86
C GLU A 12 -10.66 16.52 26.33
N LEU A 13 -11.95 16.31 25.99
CA LEU A 13 -12.42 15.06 25.40
C LEU A 13 -11.97 14.94 23.94
N ARG A 14 -12.01 16.03 23.18
CA ARG A 14 -11.47 16.06 21.80
C ARG A 14 -9.99 15.69 21.79
N LEU A 15 -9.21 16.25 22.71
CA LEU A 15 -7.79 15.94 22.89
C LEU A 15 -7.55 14.48 23.31
N LYS A 16 -8.36 13.93 24.23
CA LYS A 16 -8.24 12.52 24.64
C LYS A 16 -8.53 11.57 23.48
N VAL A 17 -9.65 11.77 22.78
CA VAL A 17 -10.01 10.96 21.61
C VAL A 17 -8.94 11.06 20.54
N TRP A 18 -8.42 12.25 20.28
CA TRP A 18 -7.37 12.45 19.30
C TRP A 18 -6.04 11.79 19.71
N ASN A 19 -5.68 11.81 21.00
CA ASN A 19 -4.49 11.10 21.47
C ASN A 19 -4.65 9.58 21.34
N GLU A 20 -5.82 9.04 21.64
CA GLU A 20 -6.09 7.62 21.50
C GLU A 20 -6.12 7.20 20.03
N ALA A 21 -6.79 7.97 19.17
CA ALA A 21 -6.88 7.70 17.74
C ALA A 21 -5.56 7.90 16.98
N ALA A 22 -4.60 8.61 17.58
CA ALA A 22 -3.25 8.79 17.06
C ALA A 22 -2.21 7.95 17.82
N ALA A 23 -2.63 7.05 18.71
CA ALA A 23 -1.74 6.20 19.48
C ALA A 23 -1.28 5.01 18.62
N GLY A 24 0.04 4.92 18.42
CA GLY A 24 0.71 3.78 17.83
C GLY A 24 0.83 3.80 16.30
N PRO A 25 1.43 2.73 15.74
CA PRO A 25 1.76 2.64 14.33
C PRO A 25 0.52 2.81 13.43
N SER A 26 0.56 3.77 12.51
CA SER A 26 -0.54 4.00 11.57
C SER A 26 -0.14 3.70 10.13
N ILE A 27 -1.08 3.27 9.29
CA ILE A 27 -0.82 3.05 7.86
C ILE A 27 -1.25 4.26 7.01
N HIS A 28 -0.47 4.55 5.98
CA HIS A 28 -0.73 5.58 4.98
C HIS A 28 -0.59 5.00 3.58
N ILE A 29 -1.71 4.93 2.86
CA ILE A 29 -1.80 4.27 1.55
C ILE A 29 -1.76 5.32 0.45
N PHE A 30 -0.83 5.12 -0.47
CA PHE A 30 -0.66 5.97 -1.65
C PHE A 30 -0.64 5.14 -2.91
N ASP A 31 -1.31 5.69 -3.91
CA ASP A 31 -1.34 5.16 -5.25
C ASP A 31 -0.08 5.60 -5.99
N VAL A 32 0.60 4.66 -6.64
CA VAL A 32 1.72 4.95 -7.54
C VAL A 32 1.16 5.17 -8.94
N CYS A 33 1.47 6.33 -9.51
CA CYS A 33 1.02 6.74 -10.83
C CYS A 33 2.18 6.61 -11.82
N PHE A 34 1.95 5.86 -12.91
CA PHE A 34 2.92 5.66 -13.98
C PHE A 34 2.83 6.74 -15.07
N PRO A 35 3.88 6.93 -15.88
CA PRO A 35 3.86 7.86 -16.99
C PRO A 35 2.70 7.62 -17.98
N SER A 36 2.12 8.71 -18.50
CA SER A 36 0.91 8.67 -19.34
C SER A 36 1.11 8.00 -20.69
N TRP A 37 2.34 7.96 -21.22
CA TRP A 37 2.67 7.32 -22.49
C TRP A 37 2.54 5.79 -22.46
N ARG A 38 2.41 5.20 -21.26
CA ARG A 38 2.17 3.76 -21.06
C ARG A 38 0.68 3.38 -21.07
N GLY A 39 -0.21 4.28 -21.48
CA GLY A 39 -1.63 3.98 -21.67
C GLY A 39 -2.47 3.96 -20.39
N THR A 40 -1.93 4.39 -19.24
CA THR A 40 -2.74 4.55 -18.02
C THR A 40 -3.26 5.98 -17.91
N ASP A 41 -4.59 6.14 -17.96
CA ASP A 41 -5.26 7.42 -17.71
C ASP A 41 -5.06 7.94 -16.28
N ARG A 42 -4.51 7.11 -15.37
CA ARG A 42 -4.32 7.42 -13.95
C ARG A 42 -3.48 8.68 -13.73
N SER A 43 -2.37 8.80 -14.45
CA SER A 43 -1.50 9.98 -14.36
C SER A 43 -2.24 11.28 -14.66
N ARG A 44 -3.22 11.24 -15.58
CA ARG A 44 -4.06 12.38 -15.91
C ARG A 44 -5.16 12.59 -14.88
N ARG A 45 -5.82 11.50 -14.43
CA ARG A 45 -6.87 11.54 -13.40
C ARG A 45 -6.39 12.15 -12.09
N ALA A 46 -5.13 11.93 -11.71
CA ALA A 46 -4.53 12.53 -10.51
C ALA A 46 -4.61 14.08 -10.50
N PHE A 47 -4.68 14.72 -11.67
CA PHE A 47 -4.76 16.18 -11.82
C PHE A 47 -6.17 16.67 -12.19
N GLN A 48 -7.14 15.77 -12.34
CA GLN A 48 -8.53 16.13 -12.62
C GLN A 48 -9.22 16.62 -11.33
N SER A 49 -10.13 17.58 -11.48
CA SER A 49 -11.08 17.94 -10.43
C SER A 49 -12.21 16.91 -10.33
N THR A 50 -13.06 17.07 -9.31
CA THR A 50 -14.18 16.17 -9.02
C THR A 50 -15.21 16.06 -10.15
N ASP A 51 -15.26 17.04 -11.05
CA ASP A 51 -16.10 17.07 -12.26
C ASP A 51 -15.42 16.40 -13.47
N GLY A 52 -14.21 15.83 -13.30
CA GLY A 52 -13.44 15.19 -14.36
C GLY A 52 -12.68 16.14 -15.28
N ASN A 53 -12.82 17.45 -15.09
CA ASN A 53 -12.11 18.45 -15.89
C ASN A 53 -10.69 18.67 -15.35
N ILE A 54 -9.79 19.14 -16.22
CA ILE A 54 -8.45 19.57 -15.83
C ILE A 54 -8.35 21.07 -16.06
N SER A 55 -8.07 21.83 -15.00
CA SER A 55 -7.81 23.27 -15.12
C SER A 55 -6.50 23.50 -15.88
N GLU A 56 -6.29 24.71 -16.42
CA GLU A 56 -5.05 25.07 -17.11
C GLU A 56 -3.81 24.90 -16.20
N ASP A 57 -3.92 25.33 -14.95
CA ASP A 57 -2.87 25.15 -13.94
C ASP A 57 -2.56 23.67 -13.68
N ASN A 58 -3.59 22.83 -13.56
CA ASN A 58 -3.41 21.40 -13.34
C ASN A 58 -2.87 20.70 -14.60
N HIS A 59 -3.21 21.18 -15.79
CA HIS A 59 -2.66 20.69 -17.05
C HIS A 59 -1.17 21.02 -17.17
N ALA A 60 -0.75 22.23 -16.78
CA ALA A 60 0.66 22.60 -16.73
C ALA A 60 1.45 21.73 -15.75
N LYS A 61 0.89 21.46 -14.56
CA LYS A 61 1.49 20.52 -13.60
C LYS A 61 1.54 19.10 -14.14
N TRP A 62 0.45 18.58 -14.68
CA TRP A 62 0.42 17.25 -15.29
C TRP A 62 1.50 17.12 -16.36
N THR A 63 1.68 18.13 -17.22
CA THR A 63 2.74 18.15 -18.24
C THR A 63 4.14 17.96 -17.64
N LYS A 64 4.40 18.46 -16.42
CA LYS A 64 5.66 18.24 -15.69
C LYS A 64 5.82 16.80 -15.19
N TYR A 65 4.73 16.15 -14.76
CA TYR A 65 4.77 14.83 -14.11
C TYR A 65 4.41 13.66 -15.03
N ARG A 66 3.86 13.92 -16.23
CA ARG A 66 3.34 12.88 -17.14
C ARG A 66 4.40 11.88 -17.64
N GLU A 67 5.67 12.23 -17.53
CA GLU A 67 6.81 11.40 -17.94
C GLU A 67 7.49 10.71 -16.76
N CYS A 68 7.03 10.94 -15.52
CA CYS A 68 7.63 10.41 -14.30
C CYS A 68 6.66 9.51 -13.50
N VAL A 69 7.22 8.67 -12.64
CA VAL A 69 6.47 7.96 -11.60
C VAL A 69 6.29 8.88 -10.39
N PHE A 70 5.06 8.99 -9.87
CA PHE A 70 4.76 9.84 -8.71
C PHE A 70 3.67 9.25 -7.81
N LEU A 71 3.56 9.77 -6.60
CA LEU A 71 2.54 9.35 -5.63
C LEU A 71 1.28 10.22 -5.76
N ASP A 72 0.12 9.59 -5.83
CA ASP A 72 -1.18 10.21 -5.60
C ASP A 72 -1.88 9.53 -4.42
N ALA A 73 -2.97 10.13 -3.96
CA ALA A 73 -3.73 9.60 -2.85
C ALA A 73 -4.79 8.59 -3.33
N LEU A 74 -4.89 7.50 -2.57
CA LEU A 74 -5.75 6.34 -2.84
C LEU A 74 -7.13 6.69 -3.45
N GLU A 75 -7.38 6.19 -4.65
CA GLU A 75 -8.69 6.15 -5.30
C GLU A 75 -9.59 5.16 -4.52
N THR A 76 -10.80 5.60 -4.18
CA THR A 76 -11.78 4.81 -3.39
C THR A 76 -13.20 5.05 -3.87
N GLY A 77 -14.12 4.16 -3.47
CA GLY A 77 -15.55 4.31 -3.71
C GLY A 77 -16.09 3.36 -4.78
N PRO A 78 -17.37 3.52 -5.18
CA PRO A 78 -18.06 2.54 -6.04
C PRO A 78 -17.38 2.32 -7.40
N ALA A 79 -16.87 3.40 -8.01
CA ALA A 79 -16.16 3.30 -9.29
C ALA A 79 -14.87 2.48 -9.18
N GLU A 80 -14.19 2.56 -8.03
CA GLU A 80 -12.99 1.77 -7.78
C GLU A 80 -13.33 0.30 -7.52
N LEU A 81 -14.37 0.04 -6.72
CA LEU A 81 -14.87 -1.32 -6.46
C LEU A 81 -15.36 -2.01 -7.73
N ALA A 82 -15.82 -1.27 -8.73
CA ALA A 82 -16.27 -1.83 -10.01
C ALA A 82 -15.10 -2.25 -10.93
N ARG A 83 -13.88 -1.79 -10.69
CA ARG A 83 -12.73 -2.11 -11.56
C ARG A 83 -12.33 -3.57 -11.43
N GLN A 84 -12.09 -4.25 -12.54
CA GLN A 84 -11.61 -5.63 -12.54
C GLN A 84 -10.10 -5.68 -12.41
N THR A 85 -9.61 -5.82 -11.18
CA THR A 85 -8.18 -5.80 -10.87
C THR A 85 -7.81 -6.88 -9.86
N ARG A 86 -6.52 -7.20 -9.79
CA ARG A 86 -5.96 -8.15 -8.81
C ARG A 86 -5.61 -7.53 -7.47
N ILE A 87 -5.82 -6.23 -7.30
CA ILE A 87 -5.38 -5.46 -6.14
C ILE A 87 -6.57 -5.15 -5.23
N ALA A 88 -6.28 -4.86 -3.97
CA ALA A 88 -7.31 -4.45 -3.02
C ALA A 88 -8.01 -3.18 -3.52
N ARG A 89 -9.34 -3.18 -3.50
CA ARG A 89 -10.21 -2.06 -3.86
C ARG A 89 -11.06 -1.70 -2.66
N HIS A 90 -11.06 -0.43 -2.26
CA HIS A 90 -11.69 -0.01 -1.02
C HIS A 90 -12.89 0.92 -1.28
N MET A 91 -13.99 0.69 -0.57
CA MET A 91 -15.11 1.65 -0.56
C MET A 91 -14.70 2.96 0.12
N HIS A 92 -13.97 2.86 1.23
CA HIS A 92 -13.48 3.98 2.02
C HIS A 92 -11.96 3.98 2.11
N ASN A 93 -11.35 5.14 2.29
CA ASN A 93 -9.88 5.27 2.37
C ASN A 93 -9.39 4.84 3.76
N PRO A 94 -8.61 3.74 3.88
CA PRO A 94 -8.09 3.29 5.18
C PRO A 94 -6.94 4.15 5.72
N SER A 95 -6.44 5.11 4.94
CA SER A 95 -5.24 5.87 5.30
C SER A 95 -5.51 6.84 6.44
N VAL A 96 -4.74 6.70 7.51
CA VAL A 96 -4.88 7.56 8.70
C VAL A 96 -4.59 9.03 8.39
N TYR A 97 -3.77 9.35 7.39
CA TYR A 97 -3.52 10.76 7.03
C TYR A 97 -4.79 11.50 6.59
N LYS A 98 -5.77 10.82 5.96
CA LYS A 98 -7.05 11.43 5.58
C LYS A 98 -7.90 11.74 6.79
N GLN A 99 -7.97 10.80 7.74
CA GLN A 99 -8.63 11.01 9.02
C GLN A 99 -7.97 12.17 9.77
N ARG A 100 -6.63 12.17 9.86
CA ARG A 100 -5.85 13.24 10.49
C ARG A 100 -6.19 14.57 9.83
N GLN A 101 -6.16 14.67 8.49
CA GLN A 101 -6.50 15.89 7.75
C GLN A 101 -7.93 16.40 8.06
N THR A 102 -8.94 15.53 8.00
CA THR A 102 -10.32 15.90 8.32
C THR A 102 -10.44 16.42 9.75
N MET A 103 -9.80 15.74 10.70
CA MET A 103 -9.83 16.15 12.09
C MET A 103 -9.05 17.45 12.35
N ARG A 104 -7.97 17.75 11.60
CA ARG A 104 -7.30 19.07 11.67
C ARG A 104 -8.25 20.21 11.32
N LEU A 105 -9.10 20.01 10.31
CA LEU A 105 -10.08 21.01 9.87
C LEU A 105 -11.19 21.23 10.92
N VAL A 106 -11.57 20.16 11.63
CA VAL A 106 -12.66 20.20 12.62
C VAL A 106 -12.17 20.60 14.02
N CYS A 107 -10.89 20.36 14.34
CA CYS A 107 -10.33 20.50 15.69
C CYS A 107 -8.88 21.02 15.67
N SER A 108 -8.71 22.26 15.21
CA SER A 108 -7.39 22.90 15.09
C SER A 108 -6.57 22.93 16.38
N GLU A 109 -7.22 23.14 17.53
CA GLU A 109 -6.57 23.16 18.86
C GLU A 109 -5.94 21.80 19.22
N ALA A 110 -6.65 20.71 18.96
CA ALA A 110 -6.17 19.36 19.22
C ALA A 110 -5.03 18.98 18.27
N SER A 111 -5.15 19.37 16.99
CA SER A 111 -4.09 19.24 16.00
C SER A 111 -2.82 19.97 16.45
N ALA A 112 -2.93 21.24 16.85
CA ALA A 112 -1.79 22.03 17.29
C ALA A 112 -1.13 21.49 18.57
N ALA A 113 -1.89 20.82 19.44
CA ALA A 113 -1.36 20.15 20.62
C ALA A 113 -0.55 18.90 20.26
N VAL A 114 -1.01 18.11 19.29
CA VAL A 114 -0.27 16.94 18.82
C VAL A 114 0.92 17.32 17.96
N GLU A 115 0.80 18.28 17.03
CA GLU A 115 1.95 18.78 16.28
C GLU A 115 3.09 19.28 17.19
N ARG A 116 2.76 19.93 18.31
CA ARG A 116 3.76 20.32 19.31
C ARG A 116 4.44 19.13 19.99
N ARG A 117 3.79 17.98 20.09
CA ARG A 117 4.41 16.73 20.59
C ARG A 117 5.25 16.05 19.51
N LEU A 118 4.77 16.07 18.27
CA LEU A 118 5.48 15.53 17.10
C LEU A 118 6.75 16.33 16.76
N LYS A 119 6.94 17.54 17.29
CA LYS A 119 8.12 18.42 17.06
C LYS A 119 9.48 17.83 17.48
N GLY A 120 9.53 16.61 18.02
CA GLY A 120 10.77 15.87 18.28
C GLY A 120 10.86 14.53 17.54
N TRP A 121 9.90 14.17 16.70
CA TRP A 121 9.88 12.90 15.97
C TRP A 121 10.58 13.04 14.62
N SER A 122 11.14 11.93 14.15
CA SER A 122 11.69 11.80 12.80
C SER A 122 10.50 11.84 11.84
N MET A 123 10.20 13.00 11.26
CA MET A 123 9.09 13.13 10.31
C MET A 123 9.58 12.91 8.89
N ASN A 124 8.79 12.19 8.09
CA ASN A 124 8.92 12.18 6.64
C ASN A 124 7.66 12.77 5.99
N SER A 125 7.70 13.03 4.68
CA SER A 125 6.58 13.63 3.97
C SER A 125 6.36 13.05 2.58
N VAL A 126 5.09 12.91 2.22
CA VAL A 126 4.65 12.55 0.87
C VAL A 126 4.09 13.80 0.19
N TYR A 127 4.49 14.08 -1.04
CA TYR A 127 3.92 15.15 -1.85
C TYR A 127 3.02 14.57 -2.95
N LEU A 128 1.79 15.09 -3.03
CA LEU A 128 0.80 14.72 -4.02
C LEU A 128 0.68 15.86 -5.05
N PRO A 129 1.31 15.75 -6.23
CA PRO A 129 1.43 16.86 -7.17
C PRO A 129 0.09 17.29 -7.75
N GLY A 130 -0.81 16.34 -8.01
CA GLY A 130 -2.16 16.61 -8.52
C GLY A 130 -3.04 17.42 -7.56
N ARG A 131 -2.81 17.27 -6.26
CA ARG A 131 -3.56 17.96 -5.20
C ARG A 131 -2.81 19.15 -4.59
N ASN A 132 -1.57 19.37 -5.02
CA ASN A 132 -0.64 20.34 -4.43
C ASN A 132 -0.60 20.21 -2.89
N GLN A 133 -0.51 18.96 -2.42
CA GLN A 133 -0.67 18.63 -1.02
C GLN A 133 0.58 17.93 -0.49
N ARG A 134 1.10 18.41 0.64
CA ARG A 134 2.14 17.72 1.40
C ARG A 134 1.53 17.08 2.64
N ILE A 135 1.81 15.80 2.84
CA ILE A 135 1.34 14.99 3.96
C ILE A 135 2.55 14.63 4.80
N HIS A 136 2.47 14.86 6.10
CA HIS A 136 3.53 14.52 7.05
C HIS A 136 3.10 13.32 7.90
N TYR A 137 4.03 12.42 8.16
CA TYR A 137 3.82 11.22 8.98
C TYR A 137 5.03 10.95 9.89
N ASP A 138 4.82 10.13 10.93
CA ASP A 138 5.90 9.69 11.80
C ASP A 138 6.72 8.61 11.09
N ASN A 139 7.97 8.91 10.78
CA ASN A 139 8.84 7.99 10.06
C ASN A 139 9.35 6.83 10.94
N GLU A 140 9.21 6.90 12.28
CA GLU A 140 9.61 5.79 13.15
C GLU A 140 8.54 4.73 13.33
N GLU A 141 7.27 5.13 13.28
CA GLU A 141 6.13 4.27 13.63
C GLU A 141 5.11 4.11 12.48
N ASP A 142 4.89 5.13 11.64
CA ASP A 142 3.88 5.04 10.57
C ASP A 142 4.44 4.31 9.34
N VAL A 143 3.58 3.50 8.71
CA VAL A 143 3.90 2.64 7.57
C VAL A 143 3.40 3.25 6.26
N LEU A 144 4.27 3.35 5.27
CA LEU A 144 3.95 3.81 3.91
C LEU A 144 3.58 2.62 3.01
N LEU A 145 2.29 2.41 2.74
CA LEU A 145 1.82 1.39 1.80
C LEU A 145 1.78 1.96 0.39
N LEU A 146 2.56 1.36 -0.51
CA LEU A 146 2.56 1.70 -1.93
C LEU A 146 1.63 0.76 -2.68
N ARG A 147 0.70 1.35 -3.43
CA ARG A 147 -0.26 0.64 -4.27
C ARG A 147 -0.01 0.96 -5.74
N PHE A 148 0.47 -0.03 -6.48
CA PHE A 148 0.93 0.15 -7.86
C PHE A 148 -0.16 -0.02 -8.92
N GLY A 149 -1.46 -0.01 -8.60
CA GLY A 149 -2.54 -0.20 -9.61
C GLY A 149 -2.36 0.61 -10.92
N ASP A 150 -2.87 0.24 -12.09
CA ASP A 150 -3.84 -0.77 -12.52
C ASP A 150 -3.21 -1.53 -13.71
N GLY A 151 -3.13 -2.86 -13.61
CA GLY A 151 -2.64 -3.76 -14.67
C GLY A 151 -3.55 -3.80 -15.91
N SER A 152 -4.49 -2.86 -16.07
CA SER A 152 -5.33 -2.73 -17.27
C SER A 152 -4.54 -2.29 -18.51
N ALA A 153 -3.30 -1.81 -18.37
CA ALA A 153 -2.42 -1.59 -19.53
C ALA A 153 -2.01 -2.91 -20.23
N LEU A 154 -2.11 -4.06 -19.54
CA LEU A 154 -1.65 -5.35 -20.06
C LEU A 154 -2.52 -5.90 -21.20
N THR A 155 -3.77 -5.45 -21.37
CA THR A 155 -4.54 -5.85 -22.56
C THR A 155 -4.17 -5.06 -23.81
N ASP A 156 -3.63 -3.84 -23.69
CA ASP A 156 -3.36 -2.97 -24.85
C ASP A 156 -1.88 -2.86 -25.23
N LEU A 157 -0.93 -3.09 -24.31
CA LEU A 157 0.51 -3.00 -24.62
C LEU A 157 1.09 -4.26 -25.28
N SER A 158 0.33 -5.35 -25.39
CA SER A 158 0.73 -6.54 -26.15
C SER A 158 0.81 -6.31 -27.67
N HIS A 159 0.57 -5.08 -28.16
CA HIS A 159 0.59 -4.72 -29.57
C HIS A 159 1.50 -3.52 -29.92
N GLY A 160 2.27 -2.97 -28.97
CA GLY A 160 3.04 -1.73 -29.17
C GLY A 160 4.55 -1.92 -29.18
N VAL A 161 5.13 -2.12 -30.37
CA VAL A 161 6.57 -2.15 -30.66
C VAL A 161 7.31 -0.94 -30.07
N LEU A 162 8.39 -1.17 -29.32
CA LEU A 162 9.72 -0.51 -29.42
C LEU A 162 10.57 -0.78 -28.16
N PHE A 163 11.51 -1.72 -28.25
CA PHE A 163 12.95 -1.65 -27.88
C PHE A 163 13.50 -3.08 -27.78
N GLY A 164 14.67 -3.31 -28.38
CA GLY A 164 15.20 -4.64 -28.70
C GLY A 164 15.53 -5.53 -27.51
N GLU A 165 15.45 -6.84 -27.77
CA GLU A 165 16.07 -7.96 -27.05
C GLU A 165 15.57 -8.30 -25.62
N PHE A 166 14.45 -7.77 -25.14
CA PHE A 166 13.74 -8.29 -23.96
C PHE A 166 12.23 -8.50 -24.20
N GLU A 167 11.87 -9.24 -25.25
CA GLU A 167 10.47 -9.61 -25.58
C GLU A 167 9.95 -10.82 -24.76
N ALA A 168 10.35 -11.01 -23.50
CA ALA A 168 10.02 -12.23 -22.75
C ALA A 168 9.49 -12.09 -21.32
N SER A 169 9.20 -10.89 -20.80
CA SER A 169 8.60 -10.76 -19.47
C SER A 169 7.17 -10.24 -19.56
N GLY A 170 6.21 -11.01 -19.06
CA GLY A 170 4.90 -10.48 -18.72
C GLY A 170 5.09 -9.42 -17.64
N VAL A 171 5.14 -8.16 -18.04
CA VAL A 171 5.48 -6.99 -17.21
C VAL A 171 4.66 -7.02 -15.92
N ASN A 172 5.33 -7.12 -14.77
CA ASN A 172 4.67 -6.98 -13.48
C ASN A 172 4.65 -5.48 -13.10
N ASN A 173 3.79 -5.08 -12.16
CA ASN A 173 3.68 -3.67 -11.78
C ASN A 173 4.99 -3.10 -11.21
N LEU A 174 5.89 -3.94 -10.67
CA LEU A 174 7.20 -3.52 -10.16
C LEU A 174 8.15 -3.15 -11.32
N THR A 175 8.16 -3.91 -12.41
CA THR A 175 8.92 -3.58 -13.64
C THR A 175 8.60 -2.16 -14.10
N GLU A 176 7.31 -1.79 -14.14
CA GLU A 176 6.88 -0.46 -14.57
C GLU A 176 7.40 0.68 -13.67
N VAL A 177 7.48 0.43 -12.36
CA VAL A 177 8.01 1.41 -11.39
C VAL A 177 9.48 1.65 -11.65
N LEU A 178 10.21 0.60 -11.98
CA LEU A 178 11.67 0.63 -12.08
C LEU A 178 12.14 1.20 -13.43
N GLU A 179 11.35 1.06 -14.48
CA GLU A 179 11.68 1.59 -15.81
C GLU A 179 11.39 3.10 -15.98
N GLY A 180 10.45 3.66 -15.20
CA GLY A 180 10.08 5.07 -15.28
C GLY A 180 10.97 5.97 -14.41
N PRO A 181 11.32 7.20 -14.83
CA PRO A 181 12.04 8.12 -13.95
C PRO A 181 11.15 8.53 -12.77
N TRP A 182 11.65 8.38 -11.55
CA TRP A 182 10.89 8.79 -10.37
C TRP A 182 10.86 10.31 -10.28
N SER A 183 9.70 10.87 -9.93
CA SER A 183 9.63 12.26 -9.50
C SER A 183 10.56 12.49 -8.30
N ALA A 184 11.18 13.67 -8.24
CA ALA A 184 12.12 14.00 -7.18
C ALA A 184 11.50 13.84 -5.78
N GLU A 185 10.22 14.19 -5.65
CA GLU A 185 9.48 14.11 -4.40
C GLU A 185 9.19 12.65 -4.00
N MET A 186 8.86 11.76 -4.94
CA MET A 186 8.70 10.33 -4.65
C MET A 186 10.04 9.72 -4.26
N ALA A 187 11.11 10.02 -4.99
CA ALA A 187 12.44 9.52 -4.69
C ALA A 187 12.92 9.95 -3.29
N GLU A 188 12.72 11.22 -2.93
CA GLU A 188 13.00 11.72 -1.57
C GLU A 188 12.16 11.01 -0.51
N THR A 189 10.84 10.89 -0.74
CA THR A 189 9.93 10.20 0.19
C THR A 189 10.40 8.77 0.47
N LEU A 190 10.66 7.99 -0.59
CA LEU A 190 11.01 6.56 -0.47
C LEU A 190 12.42 6.35 0.07
N ARG A 191 13.38 7.19 -0.31
CA ARG A 191 14.75 7.14 0.20
C ARG A 191 14.81 7.38 1.70
N ASP A 192 13.90 8.19 2.23
CA ASP A 192 13.92 8.57 3.64
C ASP A 192 12.91 7.74 4.48
N ALA A 193 12.11 6.86 3.86
CA ALA A 193 11.10 6.04 4.53
C ALA A 193 11.73 4.86 5.29
N ARG A 194 11.37 4.70 6.58
CA ARG A 194 11.86 3.58 7.40
C ARG A 194 10.96 2.35 7.39
N LEU A 195 9.66 2.53 7.15
CA LEU A 195 8.66 1.47 7.16
C LEU A 195 7.85 1.55 5.87
N ILE A 196 8.10 0.61 4.96
CA ILE A 196 7.40 0.52 3.67
C ILE A 196 6.56 -0.74 3.67
N ALA A 197 5.39 -0.68 3.06
CA ALA A 197 4.53 -1.84 2.83
C ALA A 197 4.21 -1.98 1.33
N LEU A 198 4.14 -3.22 0.87
CA LEU A 198 3.70 -3.60 -0.48
C LEU A 198 2.56 -4.61 -0.39
N ASP A 199 1.59 -4.52 -1.29
CA ASP A 199 0.57 -5.58 -1.42
C ASP A 199 1.19 -6.81 -2.11
N ILE A 200 1.03 -7.99 -1.50
CA ILE A 200 1.63 -9.22 -2.03
C ILE A 200 1.06 -9.62 -3.40
N ALA A 201 -0.14 -9.16 -3.75
CA ALA A 201 -0.72 -9.41 -5.06
C ALA A 201 -0.03 -8.60 -6.16
N GLU A 202 0.72 -7.55 -5.78
CA GLU A 202 1.48 -6.69 -6.69
C GLU A 202 2.95 -7.11 -6.80
N THR A 203 3.46 -7.93 -5.88
CA THR A 203 4.87 -8.35 -5.86
C THR A 203 5.20 -9.47 -6.86
N TRP A 204 4.20 -10.06 -7.52
CA TRP A 204 4.41 -11.24 -8.36
C TRP A 204 3.34 -11.46 -9.45
N THR A 205 3.76 -11.95 -10.62
CA THR A 205 2.87 -12.58 -11.61
C THR A 205 3.41 -13.95 -12.01
N PRO A 206 2.57 -14.99 -12.20
CA PRO A 206 3.05 -16.34 -12.57
C PRO A 206 3.93 -16.40 -13.84
N ALA A 207 3.87 -15.38 -14.70
CA ALA A 207 4.67 -15.25 -15.91
C ALA A 207 6.09 -14.70 -15.68
N THR A 208 6.44 -14.25 -14.47
CA THR A 208 7.74 -13.60 -14.16
C THR A 208 8.75 -14.50 -13.45
N VAL A 209 8.59 -15.84 -13.46
CA VAL A 209 9.58 -16.75 -12.86
C VAL A 209 10.88 -16.75 -13.66
N GLY A 210 11.97 -16.19 -13.11
CA GLY A 210 13.31 -16.29 -13.71
C GLY A 210 14.28 -15.19 -13.27
N ALA A 211 15.43 -15.11 -13.95
CA ALA A 211 16.51 -14.15 -13.68
C ALA A 211 16.06 -12.68 -13.68
N VAL A 212 15.09 -12.32 -14.54
CA VAL A 212 14.53 -10.96 -14.66
C VAL A 212 13.91 -10.49 -13.35
N MET A 213 13.20 -11.37 -12.62
CA MET A 213 12.63 -11.03 -11.32
C MET A 213 13.74 -10.69 -10.30
N PHE A 214 14.87 -11.40 -10.32
CA PHE A 214 15.96 -11.12 -9.37
C PHE A 214 16.61 -9.75 -9.62
N GLU A 215 16.75 -9.36 -10.89
CA GLU A 215 17.29 -8.05 -11.26
C GLU A 215 16.36 -6.90 -10.85
N GLU A 216 15.04 -7.05 -11.10
CA GLU A 216 14.01 -6.10 -10.68
C GLU A 216 13.97 -5.94 -9.16
N VAL A 217 13.99 -7.07 -8.44
CA VAL A 217 14.01 -7.12 -6.97
C VAL A 217 15.27 -6.45 -6.42
N ALA A 218 16.44 -6.74 -6.98
CA ALA A 218 17.70 -6.12 -6.56
C ALA A 218 17.70 -4.60 -6.83
N TYR A 219 17.15 -4.17 -7.96
CA TYR A 219 17.05 -2.76 -8.30
C TYR A 219 16.05 -2.02 -7.40
N LEU A 220 14.90 -2.62 -7.09
CA LEU A 220 13.96 -2.09 -6.10
C LEU A 220 14.64 -1.93 -4.73
N ALA A 221 15.33 -2.97 -4.27
CA ALA A 221 16.11 -2.92 -3.03
C ALA A 221 17.10 -1.75 -3.04
N CYS A 222 17.87 -1.55 -4.13
CA CYS A 222 18.79 -0.42 -4.28
C CYS A 222 18.10 0.93 -4.07
N CYS A 223 16.88 1.07 -4.58
CA CYS A 223 16.14 2.32 -4.53
C CYS A 223 15.56 2.64 -3.14
N VAL A 224 15.22 1.61 -2.36
CA VAL A 224 14.52 1.78 -1.07
C VAL A 224 15.35 1.43 0.16
N GLN A 225 16.54 0.83 0.02
CA GLN A 225 17.31 0.31 1.15
C GLN A 225 17.70 1.38 2.18
N ARG A 226 17.94 2.61 1.75
CA ARG A 226 18.56 3.63 2.59
C ARG A 226 17.68 3.96 3.78
N GLY A 227 18.15 3.67 4.99
CA GLY A 227 17.40 3.94 6.22
C GLY A 227 16.15 3.06 6.43
N LEU A 228 15.86 2.12 5.52
CA LEU A 228 14.74 1.20 5.65
C LEU A 228 14.96 0.27 6.85
N ARG A 229 13.98 0.22 7.75
CA ARG A 229 13.99 -0.63 8.94
C ARG A 229 13.14 -1.86 8.76
N VAL A 230 11.98 -1.76 8.12
CA VAL A 230 11.08 -2.91 7.87
C VAL A 230 10.41 -2.76 6.52
N LEU A 231 10.34 -3.86 5.79
CA LEU A 231 9.48 -4.01 4.62
C LEU A 231 8.33 -4.95 4.96
N TYR A 232 7.11 -4.44 4.89
CA TYR A 232 5.90 -5.21 5.13
C TYR A 232 5.33 -5.76 3.82
N LEU A 233 4.90 -7.01 3.84
CA LEU A 233 4.16 -7.69 2.79
C LEU A 233 2.71 -7.85 3.26
N VAL A 234 1.78 -7.16 2.62
CA VAL A 234 0.37 -7.10 3.06
C VAL A 234 -0.49 -8.04 2.24
N ASP A 235 -1.14 -8.99 2.91
CA ASP A 235 -2.10 -9.91 2.30
C ASP A 235 -3.53 -9.38 2.48
N HIS A 236 -4.04 -8.67 1.46
CA HIS A 236 -5.46 -8.28 1.39
C HIS A 236 -6.38 -9.41 0.90
N CYS A 237 -5.83 -10.50 0.39
CA CYS A 237 -6.58 -11.64 -0.16
C CYS A 237 -7.10 -12.56 0.95
N HIS A 238 -6.32 -12.74 2.01
CA HIS A 238 -6.68 -13.55 3.17
C HIS A 238 -8.03 -13.12 3.77
N GLY A 239 -8.91 -14.07 4.04
CA GLY A 239 -10.27 -13.81 4.55
C GLY A 239 -11.25 -13.20 3.54
N ARG A 240 -10.80 -12.69 2.38
CA ARG A 240 -11.62 -11.84 1.49
C ARG A 240 -11.77 -12.37 0.07
N CYS A 241 -10.80 -13.10 -0.49
CA CYS A 241 -10.95 -13.67 -1.83
C CYS A 241 -11.87 -14.91 -1.75
N THR A 242 -13.02 -14.85 -2.44
CA THR A 242 -13.99 -15.96 -2.53
C THR A 242 -13.44 -17.17 -3.27
N ARG A 243 -12.37 -16.99 -4.06
CA ARG A 243 -11.75 -18.04 -4.87
C ARG A 243 -10.66 -18.82 -4.14
N CYS A 244 -9.92 -18.19 -3.22
CA CYS A 244 -8.77 -18.83 -2.58
C CYS A 244 -9.15 -19.75 -1.41
N LYS A 245 -10.43 -19.81 -1.01
CA LYS A 245 -10.94 -20.61 0.12
C LYS A 245 -10.21 -20.39 1.46
N LYS A 246 -9.58 -19.22 1.64
CA LYS A 246 -8.88 -18.82 2.89
C LYS A 246 -9.79 -17.97 3.80
N GLN A 247 -11.10 -18.21 3.78
CA GLN A 247 -12.08 -17.37 4.49
C GLN A 247 -12.12 -17.65 6.00
N ASP A 248 -11.78 -18.86 6.42
CA ASP A 248 -11.92 -19.31 7.81
C ASP A 248 -10.65 -19.12 8.66
N ILE A 249 -9.57 -18.61 8.06
CA ILE A 249 -8.27 -18.45 8.74
C ILE A 249 -8.13 -17.01 9.24
N THR A 250 -7.87 -16.87 10.53
CA THR A 250 -7.69 -15.59 11.23
C THR A 250 -6.22 -15.37 11.59
N SER A 251 -5.82 -14.11 11.79
CA SER A 251 -4.44 -13.79 12.21
C SER A 251 -4.03 -14.50 13.50
N SER A 252 -4.98 -14.72 14.41
CA SER A 252 -4.76 -15.40 15.69
C SER A 252 -4.32 -16.87 15.53
N GLN A 253 -4.75 -17.52 14.45
CA GLN A 253 -4.38 -18.91 14.14
C GLN A 253 -3.00 -19.02 13.50
N LEU A 254 -2.46 -17.92 12.96
CA LEU A 254 -1.20 -17.87 12.21
C LEU A 254 -0.04 -17.28 13.03
N GLN A 255 -0.08 -17.46 14.35
CA GLN A 255 0.93 -16.93 15.28
C GLN A 255 2.09 -17.90 15.56
N THR A 256 2.05 -19.11 14.99
CA THR A 256 3.10 -20.11 15.12
C THR A 256 4.31 -19.71 14.27
N ARG A 257 5.51 -19.67 14.86
CA ARG A 257 6.76 -19.40 14.12
C ARG A 257 7.33 -20.72 13.56
N GLY A 258 7.07 -20.97 12.29
CA GLY A 258 7.48 -22.16 11.55
C GLY A 258 8.91 -22.13 11.02
N GLU A 259 9.22 -23.08 10.13
CA GLU A 259 10.53 -23.23 9.49
C GLU A 259 10.79 -22.08 8.51
N LEU A 260 9.80 -21.70 7.71
CA LEU A 260 9.92 -20.60 6.76
C LEU A 260 10.18 -19.26 7.47
N PHE A 261 9.55 -19.05 8.64
CA PHE A 261 9.85 -17.89 9.48
C PHE A 261 11.31 -17.88 9.95
N ASP A 262 11.78 -19.02 10.48
CA ASP A 262 13.15 -19.15 10.99
C ASP A 262 14.19 -18.93 9.88
N GLN A 263 13.93 -19.44 8.67
CA GLN A 263 14.79 -19.26 7.51
C GLN A 263 14.84 -17.78 7.08
N LEU A 264 13.69 -17.11 6.97
CA LEU A 264 13.60 -15.69 6.59
C LEU A 264 14.29 -14.77 7.61
N HIS A 265 14.31 -15.15 8.89
CA HIS A 265 14.93 -14.39 9.96
C HIS A 265 16.23 -15.00 10.50
N SER A 266 16.88 -15.88 9.73
CA SER A 266 18.04 -16.67 10.19
C SER A 266 19.20 -15.85 10.78
N ARG A 267 19.44 -14.62 10.30
CA ARG A 267 20.50 -13.74 10.80
C ARG A 267 20.22 -13.16 12.20
N ASP A 268 18.95 -13.01 12.57
CA ASP A 268 18.49 -12.36 13.80
C ASP A 268 17.43 -13.20 14.55
N ILE A 269 17.52 -14.53 14.44
CA ILE A 269 16.44 -15.46 14.82
C ILE A 269 16.01 -15.33 16.29
N ASP A 270 16.97 -15.17 17.21
CA ASP A 270 16.68 -15.05 18.64
C ASP A 270 15.86 -13.78 18.95
N VAL A 271 16.23 -12.67 18.30
CA VAL A 271 15.50 -11.40 18.44
C VAL A 271 14.12 -11.50 17.77
N ALA A 272 14.06 -12.12 16.59
CA ALA A 272 12.82 -12.30 15.84
C ALA A 272 11.81 -13.22 16.54
N ARG A 273 12.28 -14.23 17.29
CA ARG A 273 11.41 -15.13 18.06
C ARG A 273 10.81 -14.48 19.31
N LEU A 274 11.56 -13.58 19.96
CA LEU A 274 11.13 -12.95 21.22
C LEU A 274 10.25 -11.71 21.03
N ARG A 275 10.31 -11.05 19.87
CA ARG A 275 9.51 -9.84 19.62
C ARG A 275 8.01 -10.14 19.53
N PRO A 276 7.15 -9.24 20.02
CA PRO A 276 5.72 -9.33 19.75
C PRO A 276 5.42 -9.14 18.26
N ALA A 277 4.22 -9.58 17.85
CA ALA A 277 3.67 -9.27 16.54
C ALA A 277 3.40 -7.77 16.42
N ASP A 278 3.75 -7.20 15.28
CA ASP A 278 3.35 -5.83 14.97
C ASP A 278 1.83 -5.72 14.77
N VAL A 279 1.30 -4.58 15.18
CA VAL A 279 -0.07 -4.17 14.90
C VAL A 279 -0.02 -2.75 14.36
N VAL A 280 -0.54 -2.57 13.14
CA VAL A 280 -0.58 -1.28 12.45
C VAL A 280 -2.04 -0.92 12.19
N HIS A 281 -2.41 0.32 12.47
CA HIS A 281 -3.79 0.77 12.43
C HIS A 281 -4.11 1.59 11.16
N GLY A 282 -5.20 1.21 10.51
CA GLY A 282 -5.87 2.01 9.48
C GLY A 282 -7.25 2.45 9.95
N VAL A 283 -7.92 3.25 9.12
CA VAL A 283 -9.32 3.64 9.36
C VAL A 283 -10.22 2.46 9.01
N GLY A 284 -10.79 1.81 10.01
CA GLY A 284 -11.70 0.65 9.83
C GLY A 284 -10.97 -0.64 9.42
N LYS A 285 -9.66 -0.68 9.65
CA LYS A 285 -8.77 -1.77 9.28
C LYS A 285 -7.69 -1.90 10.34
N THR A 286 -7.41 -3.12 10.76
CA THR A 286 -6.21 -3.43 11.54
C THR A 286 -5.32 -4.37 10.75
N TYR A 287 -4.03 -4.08 10.68
CA TYR A 287 -3.03 -4.88 9.99
C TYR A 287 -2.20 -5.61 11.06
N ARG A 288 -2.31 -6.93 11.12
CA ARG A 288 -1.63 -7.75 12.14
C ARG A 288 -0.56 -8.60 11.52
N GLU A 289 0.60 -8.60 12.14
CA GLU A 289 1.66 -9.49 11.73
C GLU A 289 1.32 -10.96 12.02
N VAL A 290 1.68 -11.81 11.08
CA VAL A 290 1.58 -13.26 11.18
C VAL A 290 2.94 -13.90 10.96
N PHE A 291 3.09 -15.10 11.52
CA PHE A 291 4.35 -15.84 11.55
C PHE A 291 4.27 -17.20 10.85
N ASP A 292 3.07 -17.78 10.77
CA ASP A 292 2.85 -19.11 10.20
C ASP A 292 2.69 -19.01 8.67
N LEU A 293 3.82 -18.86 7.99
CA LEU A 293 3.85 -18.72 6.52
C LEU A 293 3.37 -20.01 5.83
N GLU A 294 3.68 -21.16 6.42
CA GLU A 294 3.19 -22.48 6.00
C GLU A 294 1.67 -22.58 6.12
N GLY A 295 1.11 -22.09 7.23
CA GLY A 295 -0.34 -21.96 7.44
C GLY A 295 -1.01 -21.00 6.44
N MET A 296 -0.27 -20.02 5.91
CA MET A 296 -0.72 -19.20 4.77
C MET A 296 -0.67 -19.95 3.43
N GLY A 297 -0.15 -21.17 3.40
CA GLY A 297 0.05 -21.98 2.20
C GLY A 297 1.32 -21.65 1.43
N TRP A 298 2.30 -21.00 2.06
CA TRP A 298 3.59 -20.76 1.45
C TRP A 298 4.49 -22.00 1.61
N SER A 299 5.45 -22.11 0.70
CA SER A 299 6.56 -23.05 0.69
C SER A 299 7.84 -22.29 0.38
N ASP A 300 8.97 -22.96 0.48
CA ASP A 300 10.28 -22.44 0.06
C ASP A 300 10.33 -22.03 -1.43
N GLU A 301 9.53 -22.70 -2.27
CA GLU A 301 9.34 -22.39 -3.69
C GLU A 301 8.21 -21.38 -3.96
N HIS A 302 7.44 -20.97 -2.94
CA HIS A 302 6.32 -20.07 -3.14
C HIS A 302 6.83 -18.69 -3.61
N PRO A 303 6.32 -18.12 -4.73
CA PRO A 303 6.93 -16.93 -5.34
C PRO A 303 7.03 -15.72 -4.41
N ILE A 304 6.03 -15.50 -3.56
CA ILE A 304 6.04 -14.41 -2.56
C ILE A 304 7.11 -14.63 -1.50
N TYR A 305 7.37 -15.88 -1.11
CA TYR A 305 8.41 -16.21 -0.15
C TYR A 305 9.81 -16.07 -0.78
N VAL A 306 9.96 -16.49 -2.05
CA VAL A 306 11.19 -16.26 -2.82
C VAL A 306 11.47 -14.75 -2.96
N PHE A 307 10.46 -13.96 -3.35
CA PHE A 307 10.55 -12.50 -3.38
C PHE A 307 11.03 -11.93 -2.04
N ALA A 308 10.41 -12.35 -0.93
CA ALA A 308 10.79 -11.90 0.40
C ALA A 308 12.25 -12.23 0.73
N ARG A 309 12.69 -13.47 0.50
CA ARG A 309 14.08 -13.86 0.77
C ARG A 309 15.09 -13.04 -0.01
N VAL A 310 14.83 -12.82 -1.30
CA VAL A 310 15.75 -12.05 -2.17
C VAL A 310 15.77 -10.58 -1.74
N MET A 311 14.61 -9.97 -1.47
CA MET A 311 14.55 -8.60 -0.95
C MET A 311 15.29 -8.43 0.37
N ASP A 312 15.11 -9.36 1.33
CA ASP A 312 15.78 -9.31 2.63
C ASP A 312 17.30 -9.38 2.46
N GLU A 313 17.79 -10.32 1.66
CA GLU A 313 19.21 -10.46 1.39
C GLU A 313 19.81 -9.22 0.70
N MET A 314 19.15 -8.69 -0.34
CA MET A 314 19.63 -7.54 -1.10
C MET A 314 19.69 -6.27 -0.24
N ILE A 315 18.63 -5.97 0.52
CA ILE A 315 18.61 -4.80 1.40
C ILE A 315 19.71 -4.89 2.45
N ARG A 316 19.86 -6.06 3.10
CA ARG A 316 20.90 -6.23 4.13
C ARG A 316 22.30 -6.07 3.57
N ASN A 317 22.57 -6.64 2.41
CA ASN A 317 23.88 -6.55 1.77
C ASN A 317 24.18 -5.08 1.40
N GLN A 318 23.23 -4.37 0.80
CA GLN A 318 23.40 -2.96 0.42
C GLN A 318 23.56 -2.02 1.63
N GLN A 319 22.81 -2.26 2.72
CA GLN A 319 23.00 -1.50 3.95
C GLN A 319 24.37 -1.78 4.58
N ALA A 320 24.80 -3.04 4.59
CA ALA A 320 26.11 -3.44 5.11
C ALA A 320 27.26 -2.81 4.32
N ASP A 321 27.16 -2.77 2.98
CA ASP A 321 28.12 -2.09 2.10
C ASP A 321 28.18 -0.58 2.34
N ALA A 322 27.09 0.00 2.86
CA ALA A 322 27.00 1.40 3.24
C ALA A 322 27.32 1.67 4.73
N ASP A 323 27.87 0.68 5.45
CA ASP A 323 28.17 0.72 6.90
C ASP A 323 26.94 1.06 7.78
N THR A 324 25.75 0.63 7.34
CA THR A 324 24.48 0.75 8.06
C THR A 324 23.88 -0.63 8.32
N GLN A 325 23.20 -0.83 9.46
CA GLN A 325 22.59 -2.14 9.82
C GLN A 325 21.25 -1.95 10.55
N ASP A 326 20.42 -1.08 9.98
CA ASP A 326 19.14 -0.69 10.60
C ASP A 326 17.99 -1.61 10.20
N PHE A 327 18.11 -2.32 9.07
CA PHE A 327 17.09 -3.24 8.58
C PHE A 327 16.84 -4.40 9.54
N LYS A 328 15.58 -4.57 9.92
CA LYS A 328 15.05 -5.58 10.85
C LYS A 328 14.35 -6.72 10.13
N GLY A 329 14.36 -6.72 8.80
CA GLY A 329 13.83 -7.79 7.97
C GLY A 329 12.44 -7.51 7.39
N ILE A 330 11.95 -8.52 6.68
CA ILE A 330 10.62 -8.51 6.08
C ILE A 330 9.58 -9.07 7.05
N ARG A 331 8.38 -8.48 7.07
CA ARG A 331 7.26 -8.92 7.92
C ARG A 331 6.00 -9.09 7.09
N VAL A 332 5.13 -10.01 7.48
CA VAL A 332 3.90 -10.32 6.73
C VAL A 332 2.70 -9.86 7.54
N LEU A 333 1.86 -9.01 6.97
CA LEU A 333 0.65 -8.46 7.61
C LEU A 333 -0.61 -9.06 6.98
N LEU A 334 -1.51 -9.54 7.81
CA LEU A 334 -2.90 -9.79 7.43
C LEU A 334 -3.78 -8.60 7.77
N VAL A 335 -4.74 -8.33 6.90
CA VAL A 335 -5.70 -7.25 7.10
C VAL A 335 -6.95 -7.79 7.78
N GLU A 336 -7.44 -7.11 8.80
CA GLU A 336 -8.69 -7.38 9.51
C GLU A 336 -9.61 -6.16 9.38
N ASP A 337 -10.91 -6.40 9.25
CA ASP A 337 -11.90 -5.32 9.19
C ASP A 337 -12.36 -5.00 10.60
N ASP A 338 -12.23 -3.74 11.02
CA ASP A 338 -12.78 -3.31 12.30
C ASP A 338 -14.28 -3.03 12.12
N GLU A 339 -15.11 -3.43 13.09
CA GLU A 339 -16.52 -3.05 13.11
C GLU A 339 -16.63 -1.55 13.46
N LEU A 340 -16.87 -0.72 12.44
CA LEU A 340 -17.14 0.70 12.62
C LEU A 340 -18.57 1.03 12.18
N GLU A 341 -19.41 1.47 13.12
CA GLU A 341 -20.81 1.80 12.82
C GLU A 341 -20.93 2.88 11.73
N GLY A 342 -21.50 2.49 10.59
CA GLY A 342 -21.80 3.36 9.45
C GLY A 342 -20.57 3.96 8.76
N VAL A 343 -19.46 3.22 8.74
CA VAL A 343 -18.43 3.32 7.70
C VAL A 343 -18.52 2.04 6.88
N ASP A 344 -18.68 2.18 5.57
CA ASP A 344 -18.60 1.02 4.68
C ASP A 344 -17.13 0.62 4.52
N ASN A 345 -16.70 -0.35 5.33
CA ASN A 345 -15.35 -0.88 5.35
C ASN A 345 -15.11 -1.91 4.23
N THR A 346 -16.04 -2.07 3.30
CA THR A 346 -15.94 -3.05 2.21
C THR A 346 -14.63 -2.90 1.46
N THR A 347 -13.87 -3.99 1.42
CA THR A 347 -12.67 -4.14 0.60
C THR A 347 -12.86 -5.35 -0.29
N MET A 348 -12.82 -5.15 -1.60
CA MET A 348 -12.93 -6.23 -2.57
C MET A 348 -11.53 -6.64 -3.04
N MET A 349 -11.33 -7.95 -3.14
CA MET A 349 -10.10 -8.55 -3.64
C MET A 349 -10.45 -9.75 -4.51
N ASP A 350 -9.93 -9.79 -5.75
CA ASP A 350 -10.03 -10.96 -6.60
C ASP A 350 -8.64 -11.41 -7.03
N CYS A 351 -8.21 -12.52 -6.46
CA CYS A 351 -6.89 -13.10 -6.69
C CYS A 351 -6.74 -13.75 -8.09
N PHE A 352 -7.86 -14.02 -8.79
CA PHE A 352 -7.89 -14.54 -10.16
C PHE A 352 -9.05 -13.93 -10.94
N PRO A 353 -8.95 -12.69 -11.44
CA PRO A 353 -9.98 -12.08 -12.26
C PRO A 353 -9.95 -12.70 -13.65
N ASP A 354 -10.43 -13.94 -13.80
CA ASP A 354 -10.73 -14.48 -15.13
C ASP A 354 -11.87 -13.67 -15.75
N GLY A 355 -11.76 -13.38 -17.06
CA GLY A 355 -12.70 -12.58 -17.88
C GLY A 355 -14.11 -13.18 -18.06
N ARG A 356 -14.62 -13.89 -17.06
CA ARG A 356 -15.98 -14.44 -16.97
C ARG A 356 -16.73 -13.93 -15.72
N SER A 357 -16.46 -12.70 -15.31
CA SER A 357 -17.19 -12.05 -14.20
C SER A 357 -18.15 -10.97 -14.70
N GLU A 358 -19.04 -11.31 -15.63
CA GLU A 358 -20.23 -10.49 -15.92
C GLU A 358 -21.35 -10.73 -14.88
N GLU A 359 -21.31 -11.84 -14.13
CA GLU A 359 -22.37 -12.19 -13.18
C GLU A 359 -22.29 -11.38 -11.86
N VAL A 360 -21.09 -11.13 -11.32
CA VAL A 360 -20.92 -10.40 -10.05
C VAL A 360 -21.16 -8.88 -10.20
N ALA A 361 -20.82 -8.31 -11.36
CA ALA A 361 -21.09 -6.90 -11.65
C ALA A 361 -22.60 -6.61 -11.70
N ASN A 362 -23.40 -7.57 -12.17
CA ASN A 362 -24.86 -7.48 -12.22
C ASN A 362 -25.50 -7.61 -10.82
N GLU A 363 -24.91 -8.38 -9.91
CA GLU A 363 -25.39 -8.47 -8.52
C GLU A 363 -25.16 -7.16 -7.74
N VAL A 364 -24.01 -6.52 -7.90
CA VAL A 364 -23.69 -5.24 -7.23
C VAL A 364 -24.52 -4.07 -7.79
N MET A 365 -24.78 -4.04 -9.11
CA MET A 365 -25.74 -3.08 -9.70
C MET A 365 -27.16 -3.28 -9.17
N ASN A 366 -27.61 -4.52 -9.04
CA ASN A 366 -28.94 -4.84 -8.51
C ASN A 366 -29.10 -4.50 -7.03
N MET A 367 -28.03 -4.61 -6.23
CA MET A 367 -28.03 -4.18 -4.83
C MET A 367 -28.11 -2.65 -4.70
N SER A 368 -27.41 -1.90 -5.55
CA SER A 368 -27.44 -0.43 -5.54
C SER A 368 -28.80 0.15 -5.96
N LEU A 369 -29.50 -0.53 -6.88
CA LEU A 369 -30.85 -0.13 -7.31
C LEU A 369 -31.92 -0.41 -6.25
N ARG A 370 -31.78 -1.48 -5.44
CA ARG A 370 -32.72 -1.81 -4.36
C ARG A 370 -32.68 -0.83 -3.18
N TRP A 371 -31.61 -0.07 -3.03
CA TRP A 371 -31.45 0.91 -1.94
C TRP A 371 -31.82 2.33 -2.39
N SER A 372 -32.17 2.48 -3.66
CA SER A 372 -32.62 3.74 -4.29
C SER A 372 -34.14 3.74 -4.56
N SER A 373 -34.89 2.76 -4.02
CA SER A 373 -36.34 2.60 -4.18
C SER A 373 -37.11 3.01 -2.93
#